data_AF-A0A656QF43-F1
#
_entry.id   AF-A0A656QF43-F1
#
_cell.length_a   1.000
_cell.length_b   1.000
_cell.length_c   1.000
_cell.angle_alpha   90.00
_cell.angle_beta   90.00
_cell.angle_gamma   90.00
#
_symmetry.space_group_name_H-M   'P 1'
#
loop_
_entity.id
_entity.type
_entity.pdbx_description
1 polymer ?
#
loop_
_entity_poly.entity_id
_entity_poly.type
_entity_poly.pdbx_seq_one_letter_code
_entity_poly.pdbx_strand_id
1 'polypeptide(L)'
;MNSLHTTGGRWDCHTHIYGPWQDYPLPEDAVYRPQEAPLTALLEMHRKLGISHGVLVQAACYRTDHTALLDALSHTEGQYKGVALLDGSESDSQLEALHDGGVRGVRLNFMGHLAEAQNLSELGGLAERVGSLGWHVLLHGKLDQVLPVLASWRKLRTTLVIDHMARPDLDLDADIEGLVALRKYLDNEHRWIKLSGVDRMMGGSDKPWFKALPHVRGLLAAAPDRAIWGSDWPHPNIQGDVPNDAKLLEFIETACGDTQTADAVLVHNPRRLYL
;
A
#
# COMPACT_ATOMS: atom_id res chain seq x y z
N MET A 1 29.87 -10.55 -12.47
CA MET A 1 29.62 -11.32 -11.23
C MET A 1 28.16 -11.75 -11.30
N ASN A 2 27.92 -13.06 -11.27
CA ASN A 2 26.62 -13.67 -11.58
C ASN A 2 25.53 -13.19 -10.61
N SER A 3 24.53 -12.50 -11.15
CA SER A 3 23.29 -12.20 -10.44
C SER A 3 22.58 -13.51 -10.16
N LEU A 4 22.46 -13.86 -8.88
CA LEU A 4 21.55 -14.88 -8.40
C LEU A 4 20.15 -14.44 -8.82
N HIS A 5 19.58 -15.11 -9.82
CA HIS A 5 18.17 -14.94 -10.16
C HIS A 5 17.34 -15.21 -8.90
N THR A 6 16.80 -14.14 -8.32
CA THR A 6 15.83 -14.22 -7.24
C THR A 6 14.60 -14.93 -7.77
N THR A 7 14.47 -16.20 -7.39
CA THR A 7 13.26 -16.98 -7.65
C THR A 7 12.09 -16.29 -6.94
N GLY A 8 11.27 -15.54 -7.69
CA GLY A 8 10.08 -14.89 -7.13
C GLY A 8 9.68 -13.53 -7.69
N GLY A 9 10.56 -12.84 -8.43
CA GLY A 9 10.27 -11.57 -9.11
C GLY A 9 10.05 -10.38 -8.15
N ARG A 10 10.45 -9.16 -8.55
CA ARG A 10 10.22 -7.94 -7.74
C ARG A 10 8.74 -7.56 -7.73
N TRP A 11 8.27 -7.10 -6.56
CA TRP A 11 6.91 -6.64 -6.30
C TRP A 11 6.84 -5.12 -6.18
N ASP A 12 5.78 -4.55 -6.75
CA ASP A 12 5.26 -3.25 -6.37
C ASP A 12 3.95 -3.42 -5.58
N CYS A 13 3.99 -3.26 -4.26
CA CYS A 13 2.85 -3.52 -3.40
C CYS A 13 1.86 -2.35 -3.27
N HIS A 14 1.97 -1.29 -4.05
CA HIS A 14 0.99 -0.21 -4.02
C HIS A 14 0.92 0.51 -5.36
N THR A 15 -0.09 0.22 -6.16
CA THR A 15 -0.42 1.00 -7.36
C THR A 15 -1.93 1.14 -7.52
N HIS A 16 -2.33 2.07 -8.39
CA HIS A 16 -3.70 2.27 -8.80
C HIS A 16 -3.78 2.21 -10.33
N ILE A 17 -4.95 1.90 -10.86
CA ILE A 17 -5.24 2.05 -12.29
C ILE A 17 -6.45 2.97 -12.48
N TYR A 18 -6.43 3.69 -13.59
CA TYR A 18 -7.44 4.67 -13.96
C TYR A 18 -7.84 4.43 -15.41
N GLY A 19 -9.08 4.02 -15.62
CA GLY A 19 -9.60 3.75 -16.95
C GLY A 19 -9.01 2.49 -17.61
N PRO A 20 -9.09 2.40 -18.94
CA PRO A 20 -9.52 3.46 -19.86
C PRO A 20 -11.00 3.86 -19.68
N TRP A 21 -11.33 5.14 -19.80
CA TRP A 21 -12.65 5.71 -19.48
C TRP A 21 -13.77 5.24 -20.40
N GLN A 22 -13.43 4.79 -21.60
CA GLN A 22 -14.37 4.22 -22.56
C GLN A 22 -14.96 2.88 -22.08
N ASP A 23 -14.18 2.10 -21.33
CA ASP A 23 -14.53 0.77 -20.84
C ASP A 23 -14.92 0.83 -19.35
N TYR A 24 -14.23 1.69 -18.60
CA TYR A 24 -14.39 1.89 -17.16
C TYR A 24 -14.64 3.37 -16.83
N PRO A 25 -15.80 3.93 -17.21
CA PRO A 25 -16.11 5.34 -16.95
C PRO A 25 -16.14 5.63 -15.45
N LEU A 26 -15.72 6.84 -15.08
CA LEU A 26 -15.84 7.28 -13.68
C LEU A 26 -17.31 7.47 -13.31
N PRO A 27 -17.73 7.06 -12.10
CA PRO A 27 -19.07 7.34 -11.63
C PRO A 27 -19.32 8.85 -11.51
N GLU A 28 -20.59 9.26 -11.53
CA GLU A 28 -20.97 10.67 -11.43
C GLU A 28 -20.46 11.31 -10.13
N ASP A 29 -20.50 10.56 -9.03
CA ASP A 29 -20.11 10.94 -7.67
C ASP A 29 -18.64 10.60 -7.32
N ALA A 30 -17.78 10.44 -8.35
CA ALA A 30 -16.35 10.25 -8.17
C ALA A 30 -15.73 11.38 -7.33
N VAL A 31 -15.00 11.02 -6.29
CA VAL A 31 -14.37 11.96 -5.34
C VAL A 31 -13.25 12.81 -5.96
N TYR A 32 -12.70 12.37 -7.10
CA TYR A 32 -11.80 13.12 -7.98
C TYR A 32 -11.83 12.51 -9.38
N ARG A 33 -11.35 13.25 -10.38
CA ARG A 33 -11.30 12.83 -11.79
C ARG A 33 -9.84 12.89 -12.30
N PRO A 34 -9.07 11.79 -12.20
CA PRO A 34 -7.66 11.76 -12.61
C PRO A 34 -7.53 11.67 -14.15
N GLN A 35 -6.29 11.75 -14.65
CA GLN A 35 -5.97 11.34 -16.02
C GLN A 35 -5.98 9.81 -16.14
N GLU A 36 -6.15 9.29 -17.35
CA GLU A 36 -6.06 7.85 -17.61
C GLU A 36 -4.68 7.32 -17.28
N ALA A 37 -4.67 6.17 -16.61
CA ALA A 37 -3.49 5.43 -16.22
C ALA A 37 -3.88 3.94 -16.23
N PRO A 38 -4.12 3.35 -17.41
CA PRO A 38 -4.65 1.99 -17.53
C PRO A 38 -3.61 0.94 -17.12
N LEU A 39 -4.05 -0.30 -16.91
CA LEU A 39 -3.18 -1.42 -16.60
C LEU A 39 -2.02 -1.56 -17.59
N THR A 40 -2.25 -1.36 -18.89
CA THR A 40 -1.21 -1.46 -19.92
C THR A 40 -0.05 -0.50 -19.69
N ALA A 41 -0.33 0.74 -19.24
CA ALA A 41 0.69 1.72 -18.90
C ALA A 41 1.48 1.31 -17.64
N LEU A 42 0.78 0.78 -16.63
CA LEU A 42 1.41 0.23 -15.43
C LEU A 42 2.35 -0.94 -15.77
N LEU A 43 1.90 -1.88 -16.60
CA LEU A 43 2.72 -3.02 -17.02
C LEU A 43 3.95 -2.58 -17.82
N GLU A 44 3.82 -1.56 -18.67
CA GLU A 44 4.97 -0.99 -19.38
C GLU A 44 6.00 -0.38 -18.41
N MET A 45 5.53 0.38 -17.41
CA MET A 45 6.37 0.94 -16.37
C MET A 45 7.07 -0.16 -15.57
N HIS A 46 6.34 -1.17 -15.09
CA HIS A 46 6.89 -2.31 -14.36
C HIS A 46 7.96 -3.07 -15.16
N ARG A 47 7.71 -3.32 -16.45
CA ARG A 47 8.67 -3.97 -17.34
C ARG A 47 9.99 -3.19 -17.45
N LYS A 48 9.94 -1.86 -17.51
CA LYS A 48 11.14 -1.00 -17.55
C LYS A 48 11.94 -1.07 -16.25
N LEU A 49 11.28 -1.30 -15.11
CA LEU A 49 11.92 -1.39 -13.79
C LEU A 49 12.26 -2.82 -13.34
N GLY A 50 11.97 -3.83 -14.16
CA GLY A 50 12.17 -5.24 -13.79
C GLY A 50 11.22 -5.72 -12.68
N ILE A 51 10.07 -5.07 -12.54
CA ILE A 51 8.99 -5.48 -11.64
C ILE A 51 8.09 -6.45 -12.40
N SER A 52 7.68 -7.53 -11.74
CA SER A 52 6.92 -8.63 -12.37
C SER A 52 5.66 -9.01 -11.59
N HIS A 53 5.51 -8.49 -10.38
CA HIS A 53 4.36 -8.71 -9.53
C HIS A 53 3.89 -7.37 -8.98
N GLY A 54 2.62 -7.27 -8.61
CA GLY A 54 2.12 -6.03 -8.04
C GLY A 54 0.83 -6.13 -7.27
N VAL A 55 0.41 -5.01 -6.69
CA VAL A 55 -0.83 -4.90 -5.94
C VAL A 55 -1.61 -3.70 -6.44
N LEU A 56 -2.76 -3.98 -7.05
CA LEU A 56 -3.71 -2.97 -7.51
C LEU A 56 -4.63 -2.62 -6.34
N VAL A 57 -4.42 -1.43 -5.78
CA VAL A 57 -5.29 -0.88 -4.74
C VAL A 57 -6.45 -0.16 -5.41
N GLN A 58 -7.68 -0.53 -5.05
CA GLN A 58 -8.90 0.08 -5.56
C GLN A 58 -8.81 1.60 -5.44
N ALA A 59 -8.97 2.27 -6.57
CA ALA A 59 -8.83 3.69 -6.65
C ALA A 59 -10.12 4.37 -6.17
N ALA A 60 -9.99 5.38 -5.29
CA ALA A 60 -11.16 5.93 -4.60
C ALA A 60 -12.15 6.63 -5.54
N CYS A 61 -11.71 7.05 -6.74
CA CYS A 61 -12.61 7.57 -7.78
C CYS A 61 -13.64 6.54 -8.27
N TYR A 62 -13.37 5.24 -8.14
CA TYR A 62 -14.29 4.14 -8.46
C TYR A 62 -15.10 3.64 -7.26
N ARG A 63 -14.83 4.13 -6.05
CA ARG A 63 -15.54 3.73 -4.82
C ARG A 63 -15.54 2.19 -4.67
N THR A 64 -16.72 1.59 -4.48
CA THR A 64 -16.95 0.15 -4.31
C THR A 64 -17.24 -0.57 -5.64
N ASP A 65 -17.15 0.11 -6.79
CA ASP A 65 -17.20 -0.57 -8.09
C ASP A 65 -15.81 -1.14 -8.43
N HIS A 66 -15.65 -2.45 -8.21
CA HIS A 66 -14.40 -3.17 -8.49
C HIS A 66 -14.31 -3.69 -9.92
N THR A 67 -15.20 -3.33 -10.85
CA THR A 67 -15.22 -3.89 -12.22
C THR A 67 -13.86 -3.71 -12.91
N ALA A 68 -13.32 -2.49 -12.91
CA ALA A 68 -12.01 -2.20 -13.51
C ALA A 68 -10.86 -2.95 -12.80
N LEU A 69 -10.93 -3.08 -11.47
CA LEU A 69 -9.92 -3.80 -10.68
C LEU A 69 -9.91 -5.29 -11.02
N LEU A 70 -11.09 -5.94 -11.03
CA LEU A 70 -11.22 -7.37 -11.25
C LEU A 70 -10.85 -7.75 -12.69
N ASP A 71 -11.29 -6.96 -13.67
CA ASP A 71 -10.89 -7.15 -15.06
C ASP A 71 -9.37 -7.06 -15.22
N ALA A 72 -8.76 -6.01 -14.65
CA ALA A 72 -7.32 -5.84 -14.69
C ALA A 72 -6.59 -7.04 -14.07
N LEU A 73 -7.03 -7.54 -12.91
CA LEU A 73 -6.43 -8.71 -12.26
C LEU A 73 -6.52 -9.98 -13.13
N SER A 74 -7.62 -10.16 -13.87
CA SER A 74 -7.83 -11.31 -14.76
C SER A 74 -6.79 -11.40 -15.88
N HIS A 75 -6.17 -10.27 -16.25
CA HIS A 75 -5.14 -10.16 -17.27
C HIS A 75 -3.71 -10.35 -16.77
N THR A 76 -3.50 -10.70 -15.49
CA THR A 76 -2.17 -10.75 -14.86
C THR A 76 -1.66 -12.15 -14.53
N GLU A 77 -2.38 -13.20 -14.92
CA GLU A 77 -2.00 -14.61 -14.64
C GLU A 77 -1.69 -14.86 -13.13
N GLY A 78 -2.35 -14.10 -12.25
CA GLY A 78 -2.18 -14.20 -10.80
C GLY A 78 -0.92 -13.52 -10.24
N GLN A 79 -0.10 -12.89 -11.08
CA GLN A 79 1.10 -12.12 -10.68
C GLN A 79 0.74 -10.85 -9.89
N TYR A 80 -0.49 -10.34 -10.04
CA TYR A 80 -0.99 -9.19 -9.31
C TYR A 80 -2.12 -9.59 -8.36
N LYS A 81 -2.25 -8.87 -7.25
CA LYS A 81 -3.36 -9.00 -6.28
C LYS A 81 -4.12 -7.69 -6.13
N GLY A 82 -5.37 -7.80 -5.70
CA GLY A 82 -6.22 -6.64 -5.43
C GLY A 82 -6.27 -6.25 -3.95
N VAL A 83 -6.48 -4.96 -3.69
CA VAL A 83 -6.97 -4.45 -2.40
C VAL A 83 -8.26 -3.67 -2.65
N ALA A 84 -9.37 -4.10 -2.07
CA ALA A 84 -10.69 -3.50 -2.27
C ALA A 84 -10.91 -2.26 -1.39
N LEU A 85 -11.86 -1.42 -1.80
CA LEU A 85 -12.60 -0.53 -0.91
C LEU A 85 -13.98 -1.13 -0.68
N LEU A 86 -14.40 -1.19 0.58
CA LEU A 86 -15.68 -1.76 1.00
C LEU A 86 -16.48 -0.70 1.78
N ASP A 87 -17.80 -0.77 1.70
CA ASP A 87 -18.70 0.08 2.51
C ASP A 87 -19.36 -0.67 3.68
N GLY A 88 -19.11 -1.98 3.80
CA GLY A 88 -19.60 -2.83 4.88
C GLY A 88 -20.95 -3.49 4.59
N SER A 89 -21.59 -3.18 3.45
CA SER A 89 -22.84 -3.80 3.02
C SER A 89 -22.66 -5.14 2.28
N GLU A 90 -21.41 -5.52 1.98
CA GLU A 90 -21.10 -6.69 1.17
C GLU A 90 -21.52 -7.99 1.88
N SER A 91 -22.17 -8.89 1.14
CA SER A 91 -22.46 -10.26 1.59
C SER A 91 -21.20 -11.13 1.57
N ASP A 92 -21.23 -12.28 2.26
CA ASP A 92 -20.11 -13.22 2.23
C ASP A 92 -19.82 -13.72 0.81
N SER A 93 -20.85 -13.97 0.01
CA SER A 93 -20.69 -14.36 -1.41
C SER A 93 -20.05 -13.27 -2.26
N GLN A 94 -20.28 -11.99 -1.96
CA GLN A 94 -19.61 -10.88 -2.64
C GLN A 94 -18.13 -10.82 -2.24
N LEU A 95 -17.80 -11.05 -0.97
CA LEU A 95 -16.42 -11.13 -0.50
C LEU A 95 -15.68 -12.34 -1.09
N GLU A 96 -16.34 -13.50 -1.21
CA GLU A 96 -15.82 -14.69 -1.89
C GLU A 96 -15.55 -14.40 -3.37
N ALA A 97 -16.47 -13.76 -4.08
CA ALA A 97 -16.26 -13.38 -5.47
C ALA A 97 -15.06 -12.44 -5.66
N LEU A 98 -14.86 -11.48 -4.75
CA LEU A 98 -13.65 -10.65 -4.74
C LEU A 98 -12.38 -11.47 -4.47
N HIS A 99 -12.45 -12.43 -3.54
CA HIS A 99 -11.33 -13.32 -3.23
C HIS A 99 -10.93 -14.14 -4.45
N ASP A 100 -11.89 -14.76 -5.12
CA ASP A 100 -11.68 -15.57 -6.32
C ASP A 100 -11.14 -14.72 -7.48
N GLY A 101 -11.57 -13.45 -7.58
CA GLY A 101 -11.03 -12.46 -8.50
C GLY A 101 -9.61 -11.97 -8.18
N GLY A 102 -8.99 -12.44 -7.10
CA GLY A 102 -7.60 -12.14 -6.74
C GLY A 102 -7.41 -11.03 -5.71
N VAL A 103 -8.48 -10.53 -5.08
CA VAL A 103 -8.39 -9.57 -3.97
C VAL A 103 -7.87 -10.29 -2.72
N ARG A 104 -6.94 -9.65 -2.00
CA ARG A 104 -6.31 -10.17 -0.77
C ARG A 104 -6.26 -9.15 0.36
N GLY A 105 -6.98 -8.05 0.24
CA GLY A 105 -7.03 -7.01 1.27
C GLY A 105 -8.15 -6.01 1.08
N VAL A 106 -8.39 -5.23 2.13
CA VAL A 106 -9.26 -4.04 2.11
C VAL A 106 -8.47 -2.82 2.56
N ARG A 107 -8.73 -1.66 1.96
CA ARG A 107 -8.17 -0.38 2.40
C ARG A 107 -9.16 0.39 3.25
N LEU A 108 -8.71 0.83 4.42
CA LEU A 108 -9.42 1.77 5.28
C LEU A 108 -8.70 3.11 5.24
N ASN A 109 -9.42 4.15 4.83
CA ASN A 109 -8.89 5.49 4.70
C ASN A 109 -9.33 6.37 5.88
N PHE A 110 -8.36 6.88 6.64
CA PHE A 110 -8.55 7.76 7.79
C PHE A 110 -8.19 9.22 7.48
N MET A 111 -7.78 9.53 6.25
CA MET A 111 -7.55 10.91 5.84
C MET A 111 -8.90 11.63 5.68
N GLY A 112 -9.17 12.63 6.52
CA GLY A 112 -10.27 13.58 6.32
C GLY A 112 -11.22 13.73 7.50
N HIS A 113 -11.40 12.71 8.35
CA HIS A 113 -12.13 12.82 9.62
C HIS A 113 -11.62 11.78 10.63
N LEU A 114 -11.48 12.21 11.89
CA LEU A 114 -11.13 11.35 13.02
C LEU A 114 -12.13 10.20 13.13
N ALA A 115 -11.62 8.97 13.28
CA ALA A 115 -12.44 7.83 13.58
C ALA A 115 -13.04 8.01 14.98
N GLU A 116 -14.31 8.37 15.05
CA GLU A 116 -15.08 8.29 16.29
C GLU A 116 -14.99 6.85 16.83
N ALA A 117 -15.04 6.69 18.16
CA ALA A 117 -14.83 5.37 18.78
C ALA A 117 -15.82 4.30 18.27
N GLN A 118 -17.05 4.71 17.92
CA GLN A 118 -18.05 3.82 17.33
C GLN A 118 -17.62 3.32 15.94
N ASN A 119 -17.08 4.21 15.10
CA ASN A 119 -16.52 3.85 13.80
C ASN A 119 -15.36 2.86 13.93
N LEU A 120 -14.50 2.98 14.95
CA LEU A 120 -13.39 2.03 15.16
C LEU A 120 -13.84 0.62 15.56
N SER A 121 -14.98 0.48 16.23
CA SER A 121 -15.55 -0.83 16.57
C SER A 121 -16.11 -1.51 15.33
N GLU A 122 -16.87 -0.79 14.51
CA GLU A 122 -17.45 -1.30 13.27
C GLU A 122 -16.37 -1.69 12.26
N LEU A 123 -15.38 -0.81 12.06
CA LEU A 123 -14.20 -1.09 11.24
C LEU A 123 -13.38 -2.26 11.78
N GLY A 124 -13.35 -2.45 13.11
CA GLY A 124 -12.73 -3.61 13.75
C GLY A 124 -13.45 -4.92 13.38
N GLY A 125 -14.78 -4.91 13.37
CA GLY A 125 -15.58 -6.07 12.93
C GLY A 125 -15.36 -6.40 11.46
N LEU A 126 -15.28 -5.38 10.58
CA LEU A 126 -14.92 -5.58 9.18
C LEU A 126 -13.51 -6.17 9.05
N ALA A 127 -12.55 -5.68 9.83
CA ALA A 127 -11.18 -6.18 9.84
C ALA A 127 -11.10 -7.66 10.28
N GLU A 128 -11.87 -8.09 11.28
CA GLU A 128 -11.96 -9.50 11.67
C GLU A 128 -12.60 -10.36 10.57
N ARG A 129 -13.69 -9.86 9.98
CA ARG A 129 -14.39 -10.56 8.89
C ARG A 129 -13.47 -10.81 7.70
N VAL A 130 -12.79 -9.79 7.17
CA VAL A 130 -11.84 -10.00 6.06
C VAL A 130 -10.62 -10.82 6.50
N GLY A 131 -10.19 -10.70 7.76
CA GLY A 131 -9.12 -11.51 8.33
C GLY A 131 -9.39 -13.01 8.26
N SER A 132 -10.65 -13.44 8.44
CA SER A 132 -11.04 -14.85 8.29
C SER A 132 -10.90 -15.39 6.86
N LEU A 133 -10.85 -14.53 5.85
CA LEU A 133 -10.56 -14.86 4.44
C LEU A 133 -9.06 -14.91 4.14
N GLY A 134 -8.21 -14.69 5.15
CA GLY A 134 -6.76 -14.54 4.99
C GLY A 134 -6.36 -13.17 4.40
N TRP A 135 -7.27 -12.19 4.37
CA TRP A 135 -6.96 -10.87 3.86
C TRP A 135 -6.26 -9.99 4.90
N HIS A 136 -5.52 -8.99 4.41
CA HIS A 136 -4.98 -7.91 5.25
C HIS A 136 -5.83 -6.64 5.17
N VAL A 137 -5.67 -5.77 6.16
CA VAL A 137 -6.25 -4.43 6.17
C VAL A 137 -5.14 -3.40 5.94
N LEU A 138 -5.24 -2.65 4.85
CA LEU A 138 -4.37 -1.52 4.53
C LEU A 138 -4.87 -0.25 5.23
N LEU A 139 -4.09 0.27 6.18
CA LEU A 139 -4.40 1.49 6.92
C LEU A 139 -3.77 2.69 6.22
N HIS A 140 -4.60 3.54 5.61
CA HIS A 140 -4.15 4.77 4.97
C HIS A 140 -4.52 6.00 5.82
N GLY A 141 -3.53 6.74 6.30
CA GLY A 141 -3.73 7.91 7.15
C GLY A 141 -2.40 8.55 7.57
N LYS A 142 -2.49 9.66 8.31
CA LYS A 142 -1.34 10.28 8.98
C LYS A 142 -1.04 9.60 10.32
N LEU A 143 0.13 9.87 10.92
CA LEU A 143 0.54 9.28 12.20
C LEU A 143 -0.49 9.51 13.32
N ASP A 144 -0.98 10.73 13.47
CA ASP A 144 -2.00 11.11 14.46
C ASP A 144 -3.34 10.37 14.29
N GLN A 145 -3.62 9.89 13.08
CA GLN A 145 -4.82 9.12 12.75
C GLN A 145 -4.59 7.61 12.90
N VAL A 146 -3.42 7.11 12.49
CA VAL A 146 -3.10 5.67 12.46
C VAL A 146 -2.73 5.15 13.85
N LEU A 147 -1.99 5.92 14.66
CA LEU A 147 -1.56 5.46 15.99
C LEU A 147 -2.75 5.14 16.94
N PRO A 148 -3.83 5.94 17.00
CA PRO A 148 -5.03 5.57 17.77
C PRO A 148 -5.70 4.28 17.29
N VAL A 149 -5.72 4.03 15.98
CA VAL A 149 -6.25 2.77 15.39
C VAL A 149 -5.40 1.59 15.85
N LEU A 150 -4.07 1.69 15.76
CA LEU A 150 -3.15 0.65 16.22
C LEU A 150 -3.27 0.38 17.73
N ALA A 151 -3.50 1.42 18.54
CA ALA A 151 -3.73 1.31 19.97
C ALA A 151 -5.04 0.55 20.30
N SER A 152 -6.12 0.92 19.58
CA SER A 152 -7.44 0.31 19.71
C SER A 152 -7.41 -1.17 19.30
N TRP A 153 -6.80 -1.46 18.17
CA TRP A 153 -6.72 -2.80 17.58
C TRP A 153 -5.46 -3.56 18.00
N ARG A 154 -4.83 -3.24 19.13
CA ARG A 154 -3.59 -3.90 19.58
C ARG A 154 -3.70 -5.43 19.75
N LYS A 155 -4.91 -5.94 19.99
CA LYS A 155 -5.21 -7.38 20.14
C LYS A 155 -5.69 -8.05 18.85
N LEU A 156 -5.96 -7.28 17.81
CA LEU A 156 -6.48 -7.79 16.55
C LEU A 156 -5.41 -8.62 15.84
N ARG A 157 -5.75 -9.88 15.51
CA ARG A 157 -4.89 -10.84 14.81
C ARG A 157 -4.94 -10.71 13.29
N THR A 158 -5.92 -10.01 12.74
CA THR A 158 -5.91 -9.63 11.33
C THR A 158 -4.62 -8.85 11.03
N THR A 159 -3.97 -9.21 9.93
CA THR A 159 -2.79 -8.50 9.44
C THR A 159 -3.15 -7.07 9.08
N LEU A 160 -2.46 -6.10 9.67
CA LEU A 160 -2.58 -4.68 9.33
C LEU A 160 -1.33 -4.24 8.60
N VAL A 161 -1.51 -3.62 7.43
CA VAL A 161 -0.44 -3.00 6.65
C VAL A 161 -0.58 -1.49 6.80
N ILE A 162 0.40 -0.85 7.43
CA ILE A 162 0.46 0.61 7.52
C ILE A 162 0.97 1.16 6.19
N ASP A 163 0.16 2.01 5.56
CA ASP A 163 0.43 2.58 4.25
C ASP A 163 1.35 3.81 4.33
N HIS A 164 2.26 3.96 3.38
CA HIS A 164 3.18 5.09 3.24
C HIS A 164 3.83 5.58 4.55
N MET A 165 4.22 4.65 5.42
CA MET A 165 4.79 4.95 6.74
C MET A 165 3.91 5.84 7.64
N ALA A 166 2.60 5.86 7.41
CA ALA A 166 1.64 6.80 7.99
C ALA A 166 1.94 8.28 7.69
N ARG A 167 2.49 8.55 6.51
CA ARG A 167 2.70 9.89 5.91
C ARG A 167 3.26 10.94 6.90
N PRO A 168 4.43 10.70 7.52
CA PRO A 168 5.02 11.67 8.43
C PRO A 168 5.43 12.93 7.66
N ASP A 169 5.41 14.05 8.35
CA ASP A 169 6.09 15.29 8.00
C ASP A 169 7.36 15.40 8.85
N LEU A 170 8.53 15.32 8.21
CA LEU A 170 9.82 15.30 8.92
C LEU A 170 10.21 16.65 9.51
N ASP A 171 9.50 17.73 9.17
CA ASP A 171 9.71 19.06 9.77
C ASP A 171 8.89 19.23 11.08
N LEU A 172 8.07 18.25 11.46
CA LEU A 172 7.27 18.26 12.69
C LEU A 172 7.83 17.32 13.76
N ASP A 173 8.23 17.87 14.91
CA ASP A 173 8.71 17.08 16.06
C ASP A 173 7.71 16.00 16.50
N ALA A 174 6.41 16.31 16.43
CA ALA A 174 5.34 15.37 16.76
C ALA A 174 5.33 14.13 15.85
N ASP A 175 5.68 14.28 14.57
CA ASP A 175 5.76 13.16 13.64
C ASP A 175 7.06 12.37 13.82
N ILE A 176 8.16 13.03 14.23
CA ILE A 176 9.38 12.33 14.65
C ILE A 176 9.09 11.44 15.87
N GLU A 177 8.37 11.95 16.87
CA GLU A 177 7.90 11.16 18.01
C GLU A 177 6.92 10.06 17.59
N GLY A 178 6.01 10.37 16.65
CA GLY A 178 5.06 9.43 16.08
C GLY A 178 5.74 8.27 15.36
N LEU A 179 6.84 8.52 14.63
CA LEU A 179 7.67 7.47 14.03
C LEU A 179 8.31 6.55 15.06
N VAL A 180 8.73 7.09 16.21
CA VAL A 180 9.23 6.27 17.33
C VAL A 180 8.10 5.40 17.91
N ALA A 181 6.90 5.95 18.05
CA ALA A 181 5.73 5.19 18.50
C ALA A 181 5.33 4.10 17.49
N LEU A 182 5.33 4.40 16.19
CA LEU A 182 5.01 3.46 15.13
C LEU A 182 5.96 2.25 15.14
N ARG A 183 7.27 2.47 15.36
CA ARG A 183 8.25 1.37 15.52
C ARG A 183 7.88 0.40 16.63
N LYS A 184 7.37 0.88 17.77
CA LYS A 184 6.91 0.01 18.87
C LYS A 184 5.68 -0.82 18.48
N TYR A 185 4.78 -0.28 17.66
CA TYR A 185 3.65 -1.05 17.15
C TYR A 185 4.07 -2.15 16.17
N LEU A 186 5.21 -1.98 15.49
CA LEU A 186 5.77 -2.99 14.58
C LEU A 186 6.36 -4.22 15.29
N ASP A 187 6.54 -4.18 16.62
CA ASP A 187 6.91 -5.35 17.44
C ASP A 187 5.82 -6.45 17.40
N ASN A 188 4.60 -6.12 16.99
CA ASN A 188 3.52 -7.07 16.79
C ASN A 188 3.65 -7.77 15.42
N GLU A 189 3.63 -9.10 15.41
CA GLU A 189 3.80 -9.94 14.21
C GLU A 189 2.73 -9.76 13.13
N HIS A 190 1.57 -9.23 13.50
CA HIS A 190 0.46 -8.92 12.58
C HIS A 190 0.52 -7.47 12.08
N ARG A 191 1.63 -6.74 12.28
CA ARG A 191 1.81 -5.36 11.81
C ARG A 191 2.91 -5.31 10.76
N TRP A 192 2.51 -4.84 9.58
CA TRP A 192 3.32 -4.71 8.38
C TRP A 192 3.41 -3.25 7.98
N ILE A 193 4.44 -2.90 7.21
CA ILE A 193 4.70 -1.51 6.82
C ILE A 193 5.04 -1.43 5.33
N LYS A 194 4.39 -0.52 4.62
CA LYS A 194 4.83 -0.09 3.29
C LYS A 194 5.84 1.05 3.45
N LEU A 195 7.08 0.79 3.03
CA LEU A 195 8.17 1.77 2.95
C LEU A 195 8.08 2.60 1.66
N SER A 196 6.88 3.05 1.32
CA SER A 196 6.55 3.86 0.14
C SER A 196 6.18 5.30 0.54
N GLY A 197 5.99 6.17 -0.45
CA GLY A 197 5.51 7.54 -0.19
C GLY A 197 6.58 8.53 0.28
N VAL A 198 7.87 8.30 -0.04
CA VAL A 198 8.95 9.26 0.26
C VAL A 198 8.78 10.58 -0.51
N ASP A 199 8.27 10.50 -1.73
CA ASP A 199 7.81 11.64 -2.52
C ASP A 199 6.75 12.46 -1.77
N ARG A 200 5.78 11.80 -1.14
CA ARG A 200 4.73 12.45 -0.35
C ARG A 200 5.24 13.07 0.94
N MET A 201 6.19 12.40 1.60
CA MET A 201 6.85 12.86 2.82
C MET A 201 7.69 14.12 2.58
N MET A 202 8.24 14.28 1.37
CA MET A 202 9.23 15.32 1.05
C MET A 202 8.77 16.31 -0.03
N GLY A 203 7.46 16.41 -0.30
CA GLY A 203 6.89 17.42 -1.20
C GLY A 203 7.27 17.25 -2.69
N GLY A 204 7.40 16.01 -3.16
CA GLY A 204 7.53 15.64 -4.58
C GLY A 204 8.93 15.80 -5.19
N SER A 205 9.79 16.68 -4.65
CA SER A 205 11.18 16.80 -5.13
C SER A 205 12.04 15.65 -4.61
N ASP A 206 12.90 15.09 -5.47
CA ASP A 206 13.81 13.99 -5.15
C ASP A 206 15.03 14.42 -4.30
N LYS A 207 15.48 15.66 -4.49
CA LYS A 207 16.65 16.23 -3.80
C LYS A 207 16.65 16.04 -2.29
N PRO A 208 15.53 16.21 -1.55
CA PRO A 208 15.51 16.02 -0.11
C PRO A 208 15.32 14.58 0.38
N TRP A 209 15.08 13.57 -0.48
CA TRP A 209 14.71 12.21 -0.03
C TRP A 209 15.75 11.54 0.87
N PHE A 210 17.03 11.84 0.69
CA PHE A 210 18.10 11.29 1.54
C PHE A 210 17.90 11.60 3.04
N LYS A 211 17.19 12.70 3.38
CA LYS A 211 16.84 13.05 4.77
C LYS A 211 15.91 12.03 5.41
N ALA A 212 15.10 11.33 4.61
CA ALA A 212 14.20 10.29 5.08
C ALA A 212 14.91 8.96 5.37
N LEU A 213 16.13 8.73 4.86
CA LEU A 213 16.84 7.45 4.99
C LEU A 213 16.95 6.94 6.43
N PRO A 214 17.34 7.74 7.45
CA PRO A 214 17.40 7.28 8.84
C PRO A 214 16.04 6.84 9.39
N HIS A 215 14.96 7.49 8.96
CA HIS A 215 13.60 7.19 9.40
C HIS A 215 13.10 5.89 8.77
N VAL A 216 13.27 5.74 7.46
CA VAL A 216 12.93 4.53 6.69
C VAL A 216 13.72 3.33 7.19
N ARG A 217 15.04 3.47 7.39
CA ARG A 217 15.89 2.40 7.95
C ARG A 217 15.47 1.98 9.35
N GLY A 218 15.05 2.92 10.19
CA GLY A 218 14.58 2.57 11.52
C GLY A 218 13.22 1.87 11.53
N LEU A 219 12.33 2.15 10.57
CA LEU A 219 11.09 1.39 10.37
C LEU A 219 11.39 -0.02 9.82
N LEU A 220 12.28 -0.11 8.83
CA LEU A 220 12.75 -1.38 8.29
C LEU A 220 13.38 -2.27 9.36
N ALA A 221 14.22 -1.69 10.23
CA ALA A 221 14.85 -2.43 11.34
C ALA A 221 13.83 -2.92 12.39
N ALA A 222 12.69 -2.24 12.56
CA ALA A 222 11.63 -2.65 13.47
C ALA A 222 10.78 -3.82 12.94
N ALA A 223 10.72 -4.00 11.62
CA ALA A 223 9.93 -5.04 10.97
C ALA A 223 10.60 -5.59 9.69
N PRO A 224 11.83 -6.14 9.77
CA PRO A 224 12.61 -6.51 8.59
C PRO A 224 11.94 -7.59 7.73
N ASP A 225 11.15 -8.47 8.37
CA ASP A 225 10.38 -9.54 7.74
C ASP A 225 8.93 -9.14 7.44
N ARG A 226 8.52 -7.91 7.72
CA ARG A 226 7.15 -7.39 7.48
C ARG A 226 7.14 -6.00 6.81
N ALA A 227 8.29 -5.61 6.26
CA ALA A 227 8.45 -4.41 5.45
C ALA A 227 8.34 -4.77 3.96
N ILE A 228 7.53 -4.01 3.23
CA ILE A 228 7.29 -4.13 1.80
C ILE A 228 7.39 -2.74 1.15
N TRP A 229 7.42 -2.68 -0.18
CA TRP A 229 7.52 -1.42 -0.93
C TRP A 229 6.47 -1.32 -2.03
N GLY A 230 6.12 -0.11 -2.43
CA GLY A 230 5.36 0.16 -3.65
C GLY A 230 5.60 1.57 -4.19
N SER A 231 5.42 1.77 -5.49
CA SER A 231 5.68 3.06 -6.15
C SER A 231 4.61 4.11 -5.84
N ASP A 232 3.40 3.66 -5.54
CA ASP A 232 2.19 4.47 -5.47
C ASP A 232 1.83 5.12 -6.82
N TRP A 233 2.27 4.52 -7.92
CA TRP A 233 1.88 4.90 -9.27
C TRP A 233 0.34 4.86 -9.42
N PRO A 234 -0.29 5.84 -10.11
CA PRO A 234 0.29 6.93 -10.89
C PRO A 234 0.39 8.24 -10.08
N HIS A 235 0.68 8.13 -8.79
CA HIS A 235 0.92 9.24 -7.85
C HIS A 235 -0.28 10.19 -7.68
N PRO A 236 -1.45 9.68 -7.29
CA PRO A 236 -2.64 10.52 -7.10
C PRO A 236 -2.39 11.59 -6.05
N ASN A 237 -2.84 12.83 -6.33
CA ASN A 237 -2.77 13.96 -5.40
C ASN A 237 -1.35 14.25 -4.88
N ILE A 238 -0.30 13.97 -5.68
CA ILE A 238 1.06 14.37 -5.34
C ILE A 238 1.17 15.90 -5.28
N GLN A 239 1.89 16.40 -4.28
CA GLN A 239 2.24 17.82 -4.19
C GLN A 239 3.59 18.01 -4.85
N GLY A 240 3.68 18.96 -5.78
CA GLY A 240 4.90 19.20 -6.56
C GLY A 240 4.97 18.34 -7.82
N ASP A 241 6.18 18.03 -8.26
CA ASP A 241 6.41 17.26 -9.48
C ASP A 241 6.05 15.78 -9.29
N VAL A 242 5.58 15.15 -10.37
CA VAL A 242 5.39 13.70 -10.40
C VAL A 242 6.76 13.02 -10.26
N PRO A 243 6.93 12.11 -9.29
CA PRO A 243 8.23 11.48 -9.05
C PRO A 243 8.62 10.57 -10.22
N ASN A 244 9.92 10.28 -10.32
CA ASN A 244 10.41 9.23 -11.20
C ASN A 244 10.39 7.90 -10.47
N ASP A 245 9.61 6.93 -10.94
CA ASP A 245 9.47 5.60 -10.33
C ASP A 245 10.80 4.86 -10.17
N ALA A 246 11.74 5.02 -11.12
CA ALA A 246 13.07 4.41 -11.01
C ALA A 246 13.85 4.97 -9.82
N LYS A 247 13.70 6.26 -9.52
CA LYS A 247 14.33 6.89 -8.34
C LYS A 247 13.66 6.45 -7.04
N LEU A 248 12.35 6.20 -7.04
CA LEU A 248 11.65 5.64 -5.87
C LEU A 248 12.16 4.22 -5.56
N LEU A 249 12.37 3.41 -6.60
CA LEU A 249 12.97 2.08 -6.48
C LEU A 249 14.43 2.14 -5.99
N GLU A 250 15.25 3.01 -6.58
CA GLU A 250 16.64 3.23 -6.16
C GLU A 250 16.72 3.69 -4.70
N PHE A 251 15.79 4.55 -4.26
CA PHE A 251 15.72 5.02 -2.89
C PHE A 251 15.49 3.87 -1.91
N ILE A 252 14.54 2.96 -2.18
CA ILE A 252 14.29 1.85 -1.26
C ILE A 252 15.44 0.84 -1.26
N GLU A 253 16.08 0.58 -2.42
CA GLU A 253 17.29 -0.25 -2.49
C GLU A 253 18.42 0.36 -1.65
N THR A 254 18.59 1.69 -1.72
CA THR A 254 19.55 2.44 -0.89
C THR A 254 19.20 2.37 0.60
N ALA A 255 17.92 2.43 0.95
CA ALA A 255 17.46 2.31 2.33
C ALA A 255 17.77 0.91 2.89
N CYS A 256 17.57 -0.15 2.08
CA CYS A 256 17.89 -1.53 2.44
C CYS A 256 19.39 -1.74 2.71
N GLY A 257 20.27 -1.08 1.95
CA GLY A 257 21.71 -1.06 2.20
C GLY A 257 22.48 -2.30 1.72
N ASP A 258 21.80 -3.43 1.50
CA ASP A 258 22.35 -4.65 0.94
C ASP A 258 21.30 -5.45 0.13
N THR A 259 21.76 -6.38 -0.70
CA THR A 259 20.90 -7.20 -1.58
C THR A 259 19.98 -8.14 -0.82
N GLN A 260 20.42 -8.70 0.31
CA GLN A 260 19.60 -9.65 1.08
C GLN A 260 18.37 -8.93 1.67
N THR A 261 18.58 -7.75 2.23
CA THR A 261 17.51 -6.90 2.76
C THR A 261 16.61 -6.39 1.64
N ALA A 262 17.17 -6.00 0.49
CA ALA A 262 16.39 -5.60 -0.68
C ALA A 262 15.51 -6.75 -1.20
N ASP A 263 16.03 -7.97 -1.28
CA ASP A 263 15.27 -9.15 -1.69
C ASP A 263 14.18 -9.50 -0.68
N ALA A 264 14.43 -9.31 0.62
CA ALA A 264 13.38 -9.45 1.64
C ALA A 264 12.23 -8.47 1.37
N VAL A 265 12.52 -7.18 1.19
CA VAL A 265 11.51 -6.12 1.02
C VAL A 265 10.78 -6.22 -0.33
N LEU A 266 11.50 -6.53 -1.41
CA LEU A 266 10.99 -6.47 -2.78
C LEU A 266 10.50 -7.82 -3.31
N VAL A 267 10.83 -8.95 -2.66
CA VAL A 267 10.48 -10.29 -3.15
C VAL A 267 9.85 -11.15 -2.05
N HIS A 268 10.56 -11.42 -0.96
CA HIS A 268 10.14 -12.46 -0.02
C HIS A 268 9.00 -12.04 0.91
N ASN A 269 9.04 -10.84 1.46
CA ASN A 269 7.99 -10.32 2.34
C ASN A 269 6.66 -10.15 1.57
N PRO A 270 6.62 -9.52 0.38
CA PRO A 270 5.41 -9.45 -0.43
C PRO A 270 4.81 -10.82 -0.74
N ARG A 271 5.64 -11.80 -1.14
CA ARG A 271 5.16 -13.16 -1.43
C ARG A 271 4.48 -13.79 -0.22
N ARG A 272 5.03 -13.63 0.99
CA ARG A 272 4.41 -14.14 2.23
C ARG A 272 3.09 -13.45 2.59
N LEU A 273 2.91 -12.20 2.18
CA LEU A 273 1.69 -11.45 2.46
C LEU A 273 0.57 -11.75 1.47
N TYR A 274 0.90 -11.99 0.19
CA TYR A 274 -0.06 -11.98 -0.91
C TYR A 274 -0.30 -13.36 -1.56
N LEU A 275 0.55 -14.36 -1.30
CA LEU A 275 0.44 -15.73 -1.83
C LEU A 275 0.25 -16.74 -0.69
#